data_AF-A0A254QEQ3-F1
#
_entry.id   AF-A0A254QEQ3-F1
#
_cell.length_a   1.000
_cell.length_b   1.000
_cell.length_c   1.000
_cell.angle_alpha   90.00
_cell.angle_beta   90.00
_cell.angle_gamma   90.00
#
_symmetry.space_group_name_H-M   'P 1'
#
loop_
_entity.id
_entity.type
_entity.pdbx_description
1 polymer ?
#
loop_
_entity_poly.entity_id
_entity_poly.type
_entity_poly.pdbx_seq_one_letter_code
_entity_poly.pdbx_strand_id
1 'polypeptide(L)'
;MQTPPPFNRPPEGQYYQQPMKPKKNPLVIVFAILGVLTLCCGLPLGFVGYFGYKGFKGSMGMISCYANTSVMAKALKEYSADHEGKLPPAATWQTDLAKYFKSGAKKEEMPFKIWQPGGEWSCGSDNAKTGFMFNEAFGGKLAAEVAKSHPEEPAIFETKTVAFNQTGAFKKLPFEESPRLLDSFDEVKERRGWIMIMSDAALKTFGKSGKLKGISSGSGSDFNFDIDTEEGASSGATSSDSADGSNSQ
;
A
#
# COMPACT_ATOMS: atom_id res chain seq x y z
N MET A 1 77.56 -73.36 -28.65
CA MET A 1 76.78 -72.57 -29.63
C MET A 1 75.32 -72.79 -29.31
N GLN A 2 74.66 -71.79 -28.72
CA GLN A 2 73.34 -71.89 -28.12
C GLN A 2 72.32 -71.32 -29.10
N THR A 3 71.41 -72.16 -29.60
CA THR A 3 70.33 -71.77 -30.51
C THR A 3 69.30 -70.91 -29.77
N PRO A 4 68.87 -69.76 -30.33
CA PRO A 4 67.87 -68.92 -29.68
C PRO A 4 66.50 -69.60 -29.64
N PRO A 5 65.70 -69.37 -28.59
CA PRO A 5 64.39 -69.99 -28.41
C PRO A 5 63.40 -69.51 -29.49
N PRO A 6 62.44 -70.38 -29.90
CA PRO A 6 61.46 -70.04 -30.92
C PRO A 6 60.51 -68.93 -30.44
N PHE A 7 60.26 -67.97 -31.33
CA PHE A 7 59.38 -66.84 -31.10
C PHE A 7 57.92 -67.30 -31.19
N ASN A 8 57.26 -67.50 -30.03
CA ASN A 8 55.82 -67.73 -29.96
C ASN A 8 55.09 -66.44 -30.35
N ARG A 9 54.38 -66.44 -31.49
CA ARG A 9 53.45 -65.35 -31.81
C ARG A 9 52.25 -65.42 -30.85
N PRO A 10 51.81 -64.29 -30.28
CA PRO A 10 50.59 -64.26 -29.50
C PRO A 10 49.38 -64.62 -30.39
N PRO A 11 48.36 -65.29 -29.84
CA PRO A 11 47.18 -65.71 -30.59
C PRO A 11 46.49 -64.52 -31.24
N GLU A 12 46.32 -64.59 -32.56
CA GLU A 12 45.45 -63.70 -33.33
C GLU A 12 44.03 -63.82 -32.80
N GLY A 13 43.51 -62.80 -32.12
CA GLY A 13 42.11 -62.82 -31.68
C GLY A 13 41.72 -61.92 -30.51
N GLN A 14 42.65 -61.21 -29.86
CA GLN A 14 42.26 -60.20 -28.87
C GLN A 14 41.98 -58.88 -29.58
N TYR A 15 40.85 -58.84 -30.28
CA TYR A 15 40.27 -57.60 -30.75
C TYR A 15 40.02 -56.71 -29.54
N TYR A 16 40.74 -55.58 -29.49
CA TYR A 16 40.40 -54.46 -28.62
C TYR A 16 38.89 -54.22 -28.75
N GLN A 17 38.13 -54.52 -27.69
CA GLN A 17 36.76 -54.03 -27.63
C GLN A 17 36.87 -52.52 -27.64
N GLN A 18 36.61 -51.91 -28.79
CA GLN A 18 36.50 -50.47 -28.86
C GLN A 18 35.40 -50.09 -27.87
N PRO A 19 35.66 -49.13 -26.95
CA PRO A 19 34.63 -48.69 -26.03
C PRO A 19 33.42 -48.27 -26.88
N MET A 20 32.31 -49.00 -26.74
CA MET A 20 31.11 -48.74 -27.51
C MET A 20 30.75 -47.27 -27.29
N LYS A 21 30.86 -46.45 -28.34
CA LYS A 21 30.52 -45.03 -28.25
C LYS A 21 29.08 -44.97 -27.75
N PRO A 22 28.81 -44.36 -26.58
CA PRO A 22 27.48 -44.35 -26.03
C PRO A 22 26.55 -43.70 -27.05
N LYS A 23 25.54 -44.45 -27.50
CA LYS A 23 24.56 -44.00 -28.47
C LYS A 23 23.79 -42.87 -27.80
N LYS A 24 24.17 -41.62 -28.10
CA LYS A 24 23.55 -40.43 -27.51
C LYS A 24 22.08 -40.43 -27.90
N ASN A 25 21.23 -40.79 -26.96
CA ASN A 25 19.79 -40.83 -27.19
C ASN A 25 19.34 -39.37 -27.34
N PRO A 26 18.84 -38.92 -28.51
CA PRO A 26 18.55 -37.52 -28.77
C PRO A 26 17.54 -36.94 -27.76
N LEU A 27 16.68 -37.81 -27.23
CA LEU A 27 15.75 -37.50 -26.13
C LEU A 27 16.46 -37.03 -24.85
N VAL A 28 17.61 -37.61 -24.51
CA VAL A 28 18.42 -37.22 -23.33
C VAL A 28 19.05 -35.85 -23.55
N ILE A 29 19.48 -35.52 -24.76
CA ILE A 29 20.03 -34.20 -25.09
C ILE A 29 18.94 -33.12 -25.03
N VAL A 30 17.75 -33.42 -25.56
CA VAL A 30 16.60 -32.50 -25.50
C VAL A 30 16.19 -32.24 -24.05
N PHE A 31 16.11 -33.28 -23.21
CA PHE A 31 15.83 -33.11 -21.79
C PHE A 31 16.94 -32.37 -21.02
N ALA A 32 18.21 -32.57 -21.38
CA ALA A 32 19.32 -31.83 -20.78
C ALA A 32 19.25 -30.33 -21.13
N ILE A 33 18.92 -29.98 -22.38
CA ILE A 33 18.76 -28.58 -22.81
C ILE A 33 17.55 -27.93 -22.13
N LEU A 34 16.40 -28.64 -22.07
CA LEU A 34 15.22 -28.18 -21.34
C LEU A 34 15.51 -28.01 -19.84
N GLY A 35 16.26 -28.94 -19.23
CA GLY A 35 16.69 -28.85 -17.83
C GLY A 35 17.58 -27.62 -17.57
N VAL A 36 18.55 -27.36 -18.45
CA VAL A 36 19.42 -26.17 -18.33
C VAL A 36 18.63 -24.87 -18.55
N LEU A 37 17.73 -24.81 -19.53
CA LEU A 37 16.88 -23.63 -19.78
C LEU A 37 15.91 -23.35 -18.62
N THR A 38 15.30 -24.39 -18.04
CA THR A 38 14.42 -24.24 -16.87
C THR A 38 15.19 -23.87 -15.61
N LEU A 39 16.39 -24.41 -15.40
CA LEU A 39 17.25 -24.04 -14.27
C LEU A 39 17.84 -22.63 -14.41
N CYS A 40 18.30 -22.25 -15.61
CA CYS A 40 18.96 -20.98 -15.88
C CYS A 40 17.98 -19.81 -16.03
N CYS A 41 16.82 -20.04 -16.65
CA CYS A 41 15.85 -18.97 -16.93
C CYS A 41 14.53 -19.16 -16.18
N GLY A 42 14.04 -20.39 -16.06
CA GLY A 42 12.74 -20.67 -15.42
C GLY A 42 12.73 -20.44 -13.91
N LEU A 43 13.77 -20.90 -13.20
CA LEU A 43 13.87 -20.80 -11.74
C LEU A 43 14.06 -19.36 -11.23
N PRO A 44 14.97 -18.54 -11.82
CA PRO A 44 15.10 -17.14 -11.41
C PRO A 44 13.84 -16.32 -11.71
N LEU A 45 13.22 -16.51 -12.88
CA LEU A 45 11.97 -15.81 -13.24
C LEU A 45 10.79 -16.27 -12.37
N GLY A 46 10.70 -17.56 -12.06
CA GLY A 46 9.71 -18.11 -11.14
C GLY A 46 9.90 -17.60 -9.71
N PHE A 47 11.14 -17.48 -9.24
CA PHE A 47 11.47 -16.93 -7.93
C PHE A 47 11.14 -15.43 -7.86
N VAL A 48 11.60 -14.63 -8.81
CA VAL A 48 11.28 -13.19 -8.89
C VAL A 48 9.78 -12.98 -9.04
N GLY A 49 9.10 -13.78 -9.87
CA GLY A 49 7.65 -13.72 -10.04
C GLY A 49 6.89 -14.07 -8.76
N TYR A 50 7.29 -15.13 -8.05
CA TYR A 50 6.65 -15.55 -6.81
C TYR A 50 6.88 -14.56 -5.66
N PHE A 51 8.13 -14.15 -5.42
CA PHE A 51 8.45 -13.17 -4.38
C PHE A 51 7.92 -11.78 -4.70
N GLY A 52 7.99 -11.37 -5.97
CA GLY A 52 7.38 -10.14 -6.47
C GLY A 52 5.86 -10.13 -6.29
N TYR A 53 5.17 -11.21 -6.66
CA TYR A 53 3.72 -11.33 -6.47
C TYR A 53 3.32 -11.36 -5.00
N LYS A 54 4.04 -12.12 -4.17
CA LYS A 54 3.78 -12.18 -2.73
C LYS A 54 3.99 -10.81 -2.07
N GLY A 55 5.01 -10.07 -2.50
CA GLY A 55 5.28 -8.74 -1.97
C GLY A 55 4.32 -7.67 -2.44
N PHE A 56 3.94 -7.72 -3.72
CA PHE A 56 2.90 -6.86 -4.25
C PHE A 56 1.57 -7.08 -3.53
N LYS A 57 1.15 -8.33 -3.29
CA LYS A 57 -0.07 -8.60 -2.51
C LYS A 57 -0.01 -8.06 -1.08
N GLY A 58 1.15 -8.16 -0.42
CA GLY A 58 1.36 -7.62 0.92
C GLY A 58 1.28 -6.10 0.99
N SER A 59 1.90 -5.41 0.03
CA SER A 59 1.89 -3.94 -0.02
C SER A 59 0.52 -3.36 -0.39
N MET A 60 -0.30 -4.11 -1.14
CA MET A 60 -1.62 -3.65 -1.56
C MET A 60 -2.59 -3.41 -0.41
N GLY A 61 -2.53 -4.21 0.67
CA GLY A 61 -3.35 -3.96 1.87
C GLY A 61 -2.99 -2.64 2.57
N MET A 62 -1.70 -2.29 2.55
CA MET A 62 -1.20 -1.04 3.11
C MET A 62 -1.56 0.18 2.27
N ILE A 63 -1.33 0.07 0.95
CA ILE A 63 -1.70 1.13 0.00
C ILE A 63 -3.21 1.38 0.09
N SER A 64 -4.01 0.32 0.15
CA SER A 64 -5.46 0.40 0.38
C SER A 64 -5.80 1.14 1.68
N CYS A 65 -5.12 0.82 2.77
CA CYS A 65 -5.33 1.49 4.06
C CYS A 65 -5.03 2.99 3.99
N TYR A 66 -3.88 3.39 3.44
CA TYR A 66 -3.52 4.81 3.30
C TYR A 66 -4.47 5.56 2.37
N ALA A 67 -4.84 4.96 1.24
CA ALA A 67 -5.78 5.55 0.29
C ALA A 67 -7.18 5.74 0.92
N ASN A 68 -7.69 4.74 1.63
CA ASN A 68 -8.98 4.91 2.32
C ASN A 68 -8.91 5.92 3.46
N THR A 69 -7.77 6.00 4.17
CA THR A 69 -7.59 6.99 5.24
C THR A 69 -7.48 8.41 4.68
N SER A 70 -6.88 8.61 3.50
CA SER A 70 -6.87 9.93 2.84
C SER A 70 -8.26 10.34 2.36
N VAL A 71 -9.07 9.40 1.87
CA VAL A 71 -10.49 9.65 1.57
C VAL A 71 -11.26 9.99 2.85
N MET A 72 -11.01 9.30 3.96
CA MET A 72 -11.62 9.62 5.26
C MET A 72 -11.23 11.03 5.77
N ALA A 73 -9.97 11.43 5.60
CA ALA A 73 -9.51 12.77 5.94
C ALA A 73 -10.19 13.84 5.07
N LYS A 74 -10.30 13.61 3.75
CA LYS A 74 -11.05 14.47 2.84
C LYS A 74 -12.53 14.56 3.24
N ALA A 75 -13.16 13.44 3.56
CA ALA A 75 -14.54 13.39 4.02
C ALA A 75 -14.74 14.20 5.32
N LEU A 76 -13.79 14.14 6.27
CA LEU A 76 -13.83 14.96 7.48
C LEU A 76 -13.74 16.46 7.16
N LYS A 77 -12.87 16.83 6.22
CA LYS A 77 -12.74 18.22 5.76
C LYS A 77 -14.00 18.72 5.07
N GLU A 78 -14.59 17.92 4.18
CA GLU A 78 -15.85 18.25 3.48
C GLU A 78 -17.03 18.36 4.45
N TYR A 79 -17.17 17.40 5.37
CA TYR A 79 -18.17 17.47 6.43
C TYR A 79 -18.06 18.78 7.22
N SER A 80 -16.83 19.13 7.63
CA SER A 80 -16.56 20.34 8.40
C SER A 80 -16.93 21.60 7.61
N ALA A 81 -16.60 21.65 6.32
CA ALA A 81 -16.98 22.78 5.44
C ALA A 81 -18.51 22.97 5.37
N ASP A 82 -19.27 21.88 5.24
CA ASP A 82 -20.73 21.91 5.18
C ASP A 82 -21.41 22.20 6.53
N HIS A 83 -20.70 21.99 7.65
CA HIS A 83 -21.23 22.14 9.01
C HIS A 83 -20.56 23.28 9.77
N GLU A 84 -20.28 24.41 9.09
CA GLU A 84 -19.75 25.64 9.70
C GLU A 84 -18.41 25.44 10.44
N GLY A 85 -17.57 24.55 9.94
CA GLY A 85 -16.28 24.20 10.54
C GLY A 85 -16.36 23.21 11.71
N LYS A 86 -17.51 22.58 11.97
CA LYS A 86 -17.70 21.63 13.09
C LYS A 86 -17.27 20.22 12.70
N LEU A 87 -16.66 19.52 13.64
CA LEU A 87 -16.41 18.08 13.57
C LEU A 87 -17.72 17.30 13.73
N PRO A 88 -17.83 16.08 13.20
CA PRO A 88 -19.06 15.30 13.31
C PRO A 88 -19.37 14.94 14.77
N PRO A 89 -20.65 14.68 15.11
CA PRO A 89 -21.01 14.14 16.41
C PRO A 89 -20.29 12.82 16.67
N ALA A 90 -19.77 12.64 17.88
CA ALA A 90 -19.01 11.43 18.21
C ALA A 90 -19.87 10.17 17.99
N ALA A 91 -21.13 10.14 18.41
CA ALA A 91 -21.98 8.95 18.32
C ALA A 91 -22.24 8.44 16.88
N THR A 92 -22.14 9.32 15.88
CA THR A 92 -22.53 9.02 14.49
C THR A 92 -21.44 9.35 13.47
N TRP A 93 -20.21 9.60 13.93
CA TRP A 93 -19.15 10.17 13.10
C TRP A 93 -18.91 9.41 11.79
N GLN A 94 -18.88 8.08 11.83
CA GLN A 94 -18.59 7.26 10.66
C GLN A 94 -19.77 7.26 9.68
N THR A 95 -20.99 7.31 10.21
CA THR A 95 -22.23 7.43 9.42
C THR A 95 -22.34 8.80 8.75
N ASP A 96 -21.96 9.85 9.45
CA ASP A 96 -21.99 11.21 8.91
C ASP A 96 -20.90 11.43 7.85
N LEU A 97 -19.69 10.95 8.10
CA LEU A 97 -18.61 10.98 7.12
C LEU A 97 -18.86 10.07 5.91
N ALA A 98 -19.63 8.98 6.06
CA ALA A 98 -19.95 8.08 4.95
C ALA A 98 -20.66 8.79 3.77
N LYS A 99 -21.41 9.87 4.03
CA LYS A 99 -22.07 10.70 3.00
C LYS A 99 -21.06 11.46 2.12
N TYR A 100 -19.92 11.81 2.72
CA TYR A 100 -18.79 12.50 2.10
C TYR A 100 -17.72 11.53 1.58
N PHE A 101 -17.87 10.25 1.89
CA PHE A 101 -17.03 9.18 1.38
C PHE A 101 -17.39 8.86 -0.07
N LYS A 102 -17.30 9.87 -0.95
CA LYS A 102 -17.42 9.70 -2.40
C LYS A 102 -16.11 9.10 -2.88
N SER A 103 -16.14 7.82 -3.25
CA SER A 103 -15.03 7.23 -4.00
C SER A 103 -14.93 7.97 -5.32
N GLY A 104 -14.01 8.94 -5.43
CA GLY A 104 -13.74 9.65 -6.68
C GLY A 104 -13.30 8.71 -7.80
N ALA A 105 -12.82 7.50 -7.47
CA ALA A 105 -12.57 6.44 -8.42
C ALA A 105 -13.76 5.48 -8.51
N LYS A 106 -14.17 5.16 -9.73
CA LYS A 106 -15.06 4.02 -10.00
C LYS A 106 -14.41 2.78 -9.40
N LYS A 107 -15.19 1.92 -8.73
CA LYS A 107 -14.75 0.64 -8.12
C LYS A 107 -13.90 -0.24 -9.07
N GLU A 108 -14.01 -0.01 -10.37
CA GLU A 108 -13.37 -0.77 -11.45
C GLU A 108 -11.94 -0.33 -11.77
N GLU A 109 -11.51 0.88 -11.38
CA GLU A 109 -10.19 1.43 -11.77
C GLU A 109 -9.12 1.25 -10.69
N MET A 110 -9.52 0.95 -9.46
CA MET A 110 -8.59 0.86 -8.33
C MET A 110 -8.26 -0.60 -8.03
N PRO A 111 -6.97 -0.98 -8.02
CA PRO A 111 -6.59 -2.36 -7.74
C PRO A 111 -6.71 -2.71 -6.24
N PHE A 112 -7.31 -1.83 -5.42
CA PHE A 112 -7.49 -1.98 -3.99
C PHE A 112 -8.95 -1.77 -3.55
N LYS A 113 -9.31 -2.41 -2.43
CA LYS A 113 -10.66 -2.34 -1.88
C LYS A 113 -10.94 -0.98 -1.25
N ILE A 114 -12.04 -0.35 -1.64
CA ILE A 114 -12.55 0.87 -1.01
C ILE A 114 -13.49 0.47 0.14
N TRP A 115 -13.38 1.14 1.29
CA TRP A 115 -14.30 0.96 2.40
C TRP A 115 -15.73 1.28 1.98
N GLN A 116 -16.68 0.44 2.39
CA GLN A 116 -18.09 0.70 2.08
C GLN A 116 -18.65 1.76 3.05
N PRO A 117 -19.51 2.67 2.55
CA PRO A 117 -20.37 3.49 3.41
C PRO A 117 -21.17 2.59 4.36
N GLY A 118 -21.14 2.86 5.66
CA GLY A 118 -21.88 2.09 6.68
C GLY A 118 -21.25 0.76 7.11
N GLY A 119 -20.04 0.44 6.62
CA GLY A 119 -19.27 -0.71 7.09
C GLY A 119 -18.21 -0.33 8.12
N GLU A 120 -17.64 -1.34 8.77
CA GLU A 120 -16.45 -1.19 9.59
C GLU A 120 -15.26 -0.71 8.73
N TRP A 121 -14.63 0.39 9.14
CA TRP A 121 -13.45 0.93 8.48
C TRP A 121 -12.22 0.34 9.16
N SER A 122 -11.45 -0.45 8.42
CA SER A 122 -10.33 -1.20 8.96
C SER A 122 -9.12 -1.19 8.05
N CYS A 123 -7.95 -1.18 8.65
CA CYS A 123 -6.67 -1.38 7.99
C CYS A 123 -6.09 -2.77 8.31
N GLY A 124 -5.20 -3.26 7.46
CA GLY A 124 -4.48 -4.52 7.67
C GLY A 124 -5.07 -5.73 6.93
N SER A 125 -4.37 -6.85 7.04
CA SER A 125 -4.79 -8.15 6.49
C SER A 125 -5.77 -8.86 7.41
N ASP A 126 -6.45 -9.93 6.95
CA ASP A 126 -7.45 -10.67 7.72
C ASP A 126 -6.98 -11.14 9.11
N ASN A 127 -5.66 -11.31 9.30
CA ASN A 127 -5.07 -11.78 10.55
C ASN A 127 -4.61 -10.65 11.50
N ALA A 128 -4.54 -9.41 11.03
CA ALA A 128 -4.01 -8.27 11.78
C ALA A 128 -4.80 -6.98 11.48
N LYS A 129 -6.13 -7.04 11.58
CA LYS A 129 -7.01 -5.91 11.33
C LYS A 129 -6.98 -4.92 12.49
N THR A 130 -6.86 -3.64 12.15
CA THR A 130 -7.02 -2.48 13.03
C THR A 130 -8.22 -1.66 12.59
N GLY A 131 -8.89 -0.98 13.51
CA GLY A 131 -10.03 -0.12 13.23
C GLY A 131 -9.71 1.35 13.46
N PHE A 132 -10.73 2.20 13.30
CA PHE A 132 -10.63 3.63 13.59
C PHE A 132 -11.66 4.04 14.65
N MET A 133 -11.24 4.93 15.53
CA MET A 133 -12.05 5.48 16.61
C MET A 133 -12.01 7.00 16.53
N PHE A 134 -13.14 7.64 16.84
CA PHE A 134 -13.24 9.09 16.94
C PHE A 134 -13.03 9.57 18.38
N ASN A 135 -12.30 10.68 18.53
CA ASN A 135 -12.05 11.29 19.83
C ASN A 135 -13.35 11.93 20.35
N GLU A 136 -13.97 11.29 21.34
CA GLU A 136 -15.27 11.69 21.87
C GLU A 136 -15.30 13.15 22.35
N ALA A 137 -14.16 13.66 22.84
CA ALA A 137 -14.04 15.01 23.34
C ALA A 137 -14.15 16.09 22.25
N PHE A 138 -14.05 15.72 20.97
CA PHE A 138 -14.04 16.64 19.83
C PHE A 138 -15.36 16.68 19.05
N GLY A 139 -16.32 15.80 19.39
CA GLY A 139 -17.58 15.70 18.65
C GLY A 139 -18.36 17.02 18.66
N GLY A 140 -18.75 17.50 17.48
CA GLY A 140 -19.50 18.75 17.31
C GLY A 140 -18.73 20.05 17.57
N LYS A 141 -17.46 19.99 17.99
CA LYS A 141 -16.63 21.17 18.22
C LYS A 141 -16.08 21.74 16.92
N LEU A 142 -15.72 23.02 16.93
CA LEU A 142 -15.04 23.65 15.79
C LEU A 142 -13.67 23.03 15.57
N ALA A 143 -13.43 22.52 14.36
CA ALA A 143 -12.18 21.89 13.95
C ALA A 143 -10.96 22.82 14.20
N ALA A 144 -11.10 24.11 13.89
CA ALA A 144 -10.07 25.12 14.09
C ALA A 144 -9.76 25.38 15.57
N GLU A 145 -10.78 25.37 16.44
CA GLU A 145 -10.61 25.54 17.89
C GLU A 145 -9.89 24.33 18.48
N VAL A 146 -10.29 23.12 18.08
CA VAL A 146 -9.64 21.87 18.48
C VAL A 146 -8.20 21.82 18.00
N ALA A 147 -7.92 22.22 16.74
CA ALA A 147 -6.56 22.24 16.21
C ALA A 147 -5.63 23.18 16.99
N LYS A 148 -6.18 24.29 17.50
CA LYS A 148 -5.45 25.27 18.30
C LYS A 148 -5.22 24.81 19.73
N SER A 149 -6.24 24.24 20.38
CA SER A 149 -6.19 23.85 21.79
C SER A 149 -5.55 22.47 22.02
N HIS A 150 -5.67 21.56 21.05
CA HIS A 150 -5.16 20.19 21.11
C HIS A 150 -4.37 19.81 19.84
N PRO A 151 -3.26 20.52 19.53
CA PRO A 151 -2.52 20.34 18.26
C PRO A 151 -1.88 18.95 18.09
N GLU A 152 -1.74 18.19 19.18
CA GLU A 152 -1.16 16.84 19.19
C GLU A 152 -2.19 15.72 19.31
N GLU A 153 -3.47 16.05 19.52
CA GLU A 153 -4.52 15.04 19.65
C GLU A 153 -5.30 14.88 18.34
N PRO A 154 -5.47 13.65 17.85
CA PRO A 154 -6.21 13.39 16.63
C PRO A 154 -7.72 13.44 16.85
N ALA A 155 -8.46 13.79 15.79
CA ALA A 155 -9.91 13.66 15.74
C ALA A 155 -10.33 12.22 15.45
N ILE A 156 -9.62 11.54 14.54
CA ILE A 156 -9.81 10.12 14.27
C ILE A 156 -8.45 9.44 14.41
N PHE A 157 -8.40 8.33 15.15
CA PHE A 157 -7.18 7.58 15.36
C PHE A 157 -7.39 6.09 15.20
N GLU A 158 -6.35 5.42 14.74
CA GLU A 158 -6.34 3.99 14.57
C GLU A 158 -6.27 3.26 15.93
N THR A 159 -6.99 2.15 16.05
CA THR A 159 -7.02 1.30 17.24
C THR A 159 -6.85 -0.18 16.90
N LYS A 160 -6.62 -0.99 17.94
CA LYS A 160 -6.50 -2.45 17.80
C LYS A 160 -7.81 -3.15 17.47
N THR A 161 -8.95 -2.54 17.77
CA THR A 161 -10.26 -3.17 17.56
C THR A 161 -10.97 -2.52 16.38
N VAL A 162 -11.72 -3.35 15.68
CA VAL A 162 -12.57 -2.93 14.57
C VAL A 162 -14.00 -2.86 15.09
N ALA A 163 -14.62 -1.70 14.98
CA ALA A 163 -16.03 -1.51 15.32
C ALA A 163 -16.58 -0.31 14.53
N PHE A 164 -17.88 -0.37 14.20
CA PHE A 164 -18.58 0.72 13.55
C PHE A 164 -18.95 1.84 14.54
N ASN A 165 -18.80 3.09 14.13
CA ASN A 165 -19.00 4.31 14.94
C ASN A 165 -18.26 4.25 16.29
N GLN A 166 -17.05 3.67 16.32
CA GLN A 166 -16.31 3.55 17.56
C GLN A 166 -15.87 4.93 18.07
N THR A 167 -16.05 5.19 19.36
CA THR A 167 -15.63 6.44 20.02
C THR A 167 -14.87 6.19 21.31
N GLY A 168 -14.08 7.16 21.72
CA GLY A 168 -13.48 7.19 23.05
C GLY A 168 -12.40 8.26 23.18
N ALA A 169 -11.91 8.46 24.39
CA ALA A 169 -10.77 9.35 24.64
C ALA A 169 -9.50 8.86 23.92
N PHE A 170 -8.78 9.80 23.31
CA PHE A 170 -7.50 9.49 22.67
C PHE A 170 -6.49 8.95 23.70
N LYS A 171 -5.90 7.79 23.39
CA LYS A 171 -4.82 7.18 24.16
C LYS A 171 -3.69 6.80 23.21
N LYS A 172 -2.50 7.30 23.50
CA LYS A 172 -1.31 6.99 22.73
C LYS A 172 -0.97 5.50 22.88
N LEU A 173 -1.04 4.77 21.76
CA LEU A 173 -0.69 3.36 21.72
C LEU A 173 0.83 3.18 21.54
N PRO A 174 1.44 2.15 22.17
CA PRO A 174 2.85 1.81 21.97
C PRO A 174 3.18 1.55 20.50
N PHE A 175 4.35 1.99 20.04
CA PHE A 175 4.78 1.79 18.66
C PHE A 175 5.01 0.29 18.35
N GLU A 176 5.47 -0.46 19.34
CA GLU A 176 5.74 -1.89 19.30
C GLU A 176 4.47 -2.73 19.09
N GLU A 177 3.30 -2.13 19.24
CA GLU A 177 2.01 -2.79 19.00
C GLU A 177 1.38 -2.36 17.66
N SER A 178 1.96 -1.37 16.97
CA SER A 178 1.43 -0.88 15.70
C SER A 178 1.55 -1.92 14.58
N PRO A 179 0.66 -1.90 13.57
CA PRO A 179 0.73 -2.87 12.47
C PRO A 179 2.07 -2.83 11.71
N ARG A 180 2.43 -3.96 11.12
CA ARG A 180 3.63 -4.07 10.29
C ARG A 180 3.42 -3.36 8.95
N LEU A 181 4.51 -2.95 8.32
CA LEU A 181 4.48 -2.43 6.95
C LEU A 181 4.16 -3.53 5.93
N LEU A 182 4.63 -4.76 6.13
CA LEU A 182 4.34 -5.87 5.23
C LEU A 182 4.04 -7.12 6.07
N ASP A 183 2.77 -7.49 6.18
CA ASP A 183 2.36 -8.68 6.92
C ASP A 183 2.82 -9.98 6.21
N SER A 184 3.10 -9.94 4.91
CA SER A 184 3.41 -11.12 4.09
C SER A 184 4.88 -11.58 4.16
N PHE A 185 5.76 -10.80 4.78
CA PHE A 185 7.19 -11.11 4.88
C PHE A 185 7.64 -11.09 6.34
N ASP A 186 7.87 -12.29 6.89
CA ASP A 186 8.35 -12.45 8.28
C ASP A 186 9.69 -11.76 8.56
N GLU A 187 10.49 -11.51 7.51
CA GLU A 187 11.79 -10.84 7.60
C GLU A 187 11.66 -9.32 7.74
N VAL A 188 10.58 -8.71 7.24
CA VAL A 188 10.33 -7.26 7.36
C VAL A 188 9.55 -7.02 8.65
N LYS A 189 10.29 -6.82 9.75
CA LYS A 189 9.73 -6.52 11.08
C LYS A 189 9.40 -5.05 11.29
N GLU A 190 9.52 -4.21 10.26
CA GLU A 190 9.26 -2.79 10.36
C GLU A 190 7.77 -2.53 10.60
N ARG A 191 7.49 -1.62 11.54
CA ARG A 191 6.15 -1.20 11.90
C ARG A 191 5.87 0.18 11.34
N ARG A 192 4.65 0.37 10.84
CA ARG A 192 4.26 1.61 10.16
C ARG A 192 3.87 2.74 11.12
N GLY A 193 3.65 2.40 12.38
CA GLY A 193 3.06 3.30 13.36
C GLY A 193 1.53 3.33 13.27
N TRP A 194 0.93 4.07 14.19
CA TRP A 194 -0.52 4.27 14.25
C TRP A 194 -0.92 5.44 13.36
N ILE A 195 -1.93 5.24 12.50
CA ILE A 195 -2.47 6.26 11.61
C ILE A 195 -3.43 7.17 12.38
N MET A 196 -3.36 8.47 12.08
CA MET A 196 -4.19 9.49 12.69
C MET A 196 -4.62 10.54 11.68
N ILE A 197 -5.83 11.05 11.90
CA ILE A 197 -6.38 12.23 11.23
C ILE A 197 -6.58 13.29 12.31
N MET A 198 -5.88 14.40 12.15
CA MET A 198 -6.00 15.56 13.03
C MET A 198 -7.32 16.30 12.78
N SER A 199 -7.69 17.22 13.66
CA SER A 199 -8.94 17.99 13.52
C SER A 199 -8.97 18.89 12.28
N ASP A 200 -7.80 19.29 11.76
CA ASP A 200 -7.63 20.01 10.48
C ASP A 200 -7.58 19.07 9.26
N ALA A 201 -7.95 17.80 9.45
CA ALA A 201 -7.84 16.72 8.46
C ALA A 201 -6.41 16.38 8.02
N ALA A 202 -5.37 16.83 8.72
CA ALA A 202 -4.01 16.41 8.41
C ALA A 202 -3.78 14.94 8.77
N LEU A 203 -3.21 14.17 7.84
CA LEU A 203 -2.79 12.79 8.05
C LEU A 203 -1.42 12.74 8.73
N LYS A 204 -1.35 12.03 9.86
CA LYS A 204 -0.11 11.85 10.62
C LYS A 204 0.05 10.40 11.06
N THR A 205 1.29 10.00 11.38
CA THR A 205 1.59 8.74 12.07
C THR A 205 2.33 8.96 13.37
N PHE A 206 2.09 8.09 14.36
CA PHE A 206 2.96 7.94 15.53
C PHE A 206 4.04 6.90 15.21
N GLY A 207 5.23 7.38 14.87
CA GLY A 207 6.39 6.55 14.60
C GLY A 207 7.20 6.19 15.85
N LYS A 208 8.32 5.48 15.65
CA LYS A 208 9.25 5.01 16.69
C LYS A 208 9.77 6.12 17.62
N SER A 209 9.87 7.35 17.14
CA SER A 209 10.32 8.50 17.93
C SER A 209 9.27 8.99 18.94
N GLY A 210 8.04 8.45 18.89
CA GLY A 210 6.92 8.94 19.66
C GLY A 210 6.43 10.33 19.23
N LYS A 211 6.97 10.90 18.16
CA LYS A 211 6.52 12.19 17.59
C LYS A 211 5.56 11.96 16.43
N LEU A 212 4.64 12.91 16.27
CA LEU A 212 3.77 12.97 15.09
C LEU A 212 4.62 13.27 13.85
N LYS A 213 4.53 12.40 12.84
CA LYS A 213 5.13 12.63 11.52
C LYS A 213 4.01 12.83 10.51
N GLY A 214 4.07 13.92 9.75
CA GLY A 214 3.15 14.11 8.62
C GLY A 214 3.33 13.01 7.59
N ILE A 215 2.22 12.47 7.08
CA ILE A 215 2.24 11.63 5.88
C ILE A 215 2.16 12.60 4.71
N SER A 216 3.30 13.06 4.20
CA SER A 216 3.31 13.76 2.92
C SER A 216 3.18 12.73 1.82
N SER A 217 2.19 12.88 0.94
CA SER A 217 2.01 12.08 -0.29
C SER A 217 3.14 12.28 -1.32
N GLY A 218 4.31 12.76 -0.90
CA GLY A 218 5.45 13.07 -1.76
C GLY A 218 6.75 12.63 -1.13
N SER A 219 7.56 11.97 -1.96
CA SER A 219 8.94 11.50 -1.78
C SER A 219 9.11 10.04 -1.35
N GLY A 220 9.16 9.18 -2.37
CA GLY A 220 9.76 7.85 -2.30
C GLY A 220 9.33 6.92 -3.44
N SER A 221 9.61 7.30 -4.70
CA SER A 221 9.46 6.48 -5.93
C SER A 221 8.09 5.81 -6.15
N ASP A 222 7.30 6.41 -7.04
CA ASP A 222 6.28 5.77 -7.90
C ASP A 222 5.05 5.14 -7.24
N PHE A 223 4.36 5.89 -6.39
CA PHE A 223 2.91 5.74 -6.22
C PHE A 223 2.24 7.11 -6.35
N ASN A 224 2.18 7.62 -7.59
CA ASN A 224 1.29 8.72 -7.93
C ASN A 224 -0.15 8.19 -7.88
N PHE A 225 -0.84 8.50 -6.79
CA PHE A 225 -2.29 8.44 -6.75
C PHE A 225 -2.80 9.86 -6.99
N ASP A 226 -2.69 10.30 -8.24
CA ASP A 226 -3.32 11.53 -8.72
C ASP A 226 -4.84 11.27 -8.71
N ILE A 227 -5.51 11.66 -7.63
CA ILE A 227 -6.96 11.87 -7.69
C ILE A 227 -7.13 13.20 -8.41
N ASP A 228 -7.32 13.12 -9.73
CA ASP A 228 -7.77 14.25 -10.53
C ASP A 228 -9.06 14.79 -9.89
N THR A 229 -8.89 15.90 -9.17
CA THR A 229 -10.00 16.72 -8.74
C THR A 229 -10.30 17.60 -9.94
N GLU A 230 -11.21 17.16 -10.81
CA GLU A 230 -11.78 18.00 -11.86
C GLU A 230 -12.48 19.20 -11.19
N GLU A 231 -11.75 20.29 -10.99
CA GLU A 231 -12.34 21.60 -10.78
C GLU A 231 -12.87 22.10 -12.12
N GLY A 232 -14.16 21.88 -12.36
CA GLY A 232 -14.90 22.52 -13.43
C GLY A 232 -14.97 24.03 -13.19
N ALA A 233 -14.00 24.77 -13.72
CA ALA A 233 -14.08 26.21 -13.91
C ALA A 233 -14.57 26.50 -15.33
N SER A 234 -15.85 26.90 -15.48
CA SER A 234 -16.34 27.53 -16.71
C SER A 234 -16.76 28.98 -16.41
N SER A 235 -15.77 29.85 -16.62
CA SER A 235 -15.83 31.23 -17.13
C SER A 235 -17.14 32.01 -17.01
N GLY A 236 -17.09 33.03 -16.15
CA GLY A 236 -18.02 34.15 -16.14
C GLY A 236 -17.98 34.99 -17.41
N ALA A 237 -19.15 35.49 -17.77
CA ALA A 237 -19.40 36.40 -18.87
C ALA A 237 -18.87 37.81 -18.58
N THR A 238 -18.19 38.40 -19.57
CA THR A 238 -17.81 39.81 -19.64
C THR A 238 -18.83 40.60 -20.49
N SER A 239 -19.52 41.54 -19.85
CA SER A 239 -20.23 42.70 -20.43
C SER A 239 -20.43 43.66 -19.25
N SER A 240 -20.15 44.96 -19.24
CA SER A 240 -20.35 46.05 -20.21
C SER A 240 -19.50 47.23 -19.65
N ASP A 241 -18.71 47.96 -20.42
CA ASP A 241 -19.04 49.13 -21.25
C ASP A 241 -19.46 50.42 -20.50
N SER A 242 -18.84 51.54 -20.95
CA SER A 242 -19.19 52.96 -20.76
C SER A 242 -18.99 53.61 -19.36
N ALA A 243 -18.59 54.87 -19.18
CA ALA A 243 -18.14 56.02 -20.00
C ALA A 243 -17.44 56.99 -18.99
N ASP A 244 -16.34 57.64 -19.35
CA ASP A 244 -16.23 59.03 -19.84
C ASP A 244 -16.79 60.13 -18.92
N GLY A 245 -16.03 61.21 -18.72
CA GLY A 245 -16.52 62.45 -18.09
C GLY A 245 -15.53 63.24 -17.23
N SER A 246 -14.79 64.14 -17.88
CA SER A 246 -14.16 65.36 -17.33
C SER A 246 -14.98 66.09 -16.25
N ASN A 247 -14.33 66.72 -15.26
CA ASN A 247 -14.39 68.19 -15.16
C ASN A 247 -13.34 68.81 -14.22
N SER A 248 -12.85 69.95 -14.72
CA SER A 248 -12.03 71.03 -14.19
C SER A 248 -12.46 71.59 -12.83
N GLN A 249 -11.51 71.89 -11.94
CA GLN A 249 -11.01 73.24 -11.57
C GLN A 249 -10.13 73.17 -10.32
#